data_AF-A0A554VE25-F1
#
_entry.id   AF-A0A554VE25-F1
#
_cell.length_a   1.000
_cell.length_b   1.000
_cell.length_c   1.000
_cell.angle_alpha   90.00
_cell.angle_beta   90.00
_cell.angle_gamma   90.00
#
_symmetry.space_group_name_H-M   'P 1'
#
loop_
_entity.id
_entity.type
_entity.pdbx_description
1 polymer ?
#
loop_
_entity_poly.entity_id
_entity_poly.type
_entity_poly.pdbx_seq_one_letter_code
_entity_poly.pdbx_strand_id
1 'polypeptide(L)'
;MTKITYDNKVGVKPKTVRKNQVWDDDMNEIKAVVNQNDDNALYQGVNTLKKSTKIQVTPDFAVNINDGKATSLIVGDELIQINGNIRIIPDGLIPMPGNALVYTNADGTIGQAAMTGGMSAYQESFLATDAQTKITLSRNIESAILILSVAGVSLSPSVDYTVLNNEISFSTPLEVGENVLVTYFLNSGTGSGGSGGADTNITYNVDTRQISSSTGTGFVFPLSNKDNAGLMPNGFYEEYTFFGSLLDVGGGATYTIGGSNEGRAIRIGKKVSFTMILTGINTVGTPSSQLQIEGFPETSVINEVPDQAGIDVTIFSGSNINFYSLSGNMSNVFPGGGSKRRVGLVGQTSFDNSISLISGVTFTNGVIGLSGFYFIP
;
A
#
# COMPACT_ATOMS: atom_id res chain seq x y z
N MET A 1 -30.30 5.12 -3.03
CA MET A 1 -30.41 3.67 -2.72
C MET A 1 -31.56 3.51 -1.73
N THR A 2 -32.72 3.07 -2.20
CA THR A 2 -33.95 3.05 -1.38
C THR A 2 -33.96 1.78 -0.52
N LYS A 3 -34.03 1.95 0.81
CA LYS A 3 -33.99 0.86 1.77
C LYS A 3 -35.35 0.13 1.75
N ILE A 4 -35.37 -1.15 1.37
CA ILE A 4 -36.60 -1.96 1.38
C ILE A 4 -37.07 -2.12 2.84
N THR A 5 -38.29 -1.70 3.14
CA THR A 5 -38.89 -1.81 4.49
C THR A 5 -39.77 -3.05 4.60
N TYR A 6 -40.17 -3.39 5.83
CA TYR A 6 -41.02 -4.55 6.11
C TYR A 6 -42.38 -4.48 5.40
N ASP A 7 -42.91 -3.28 5.19
CA ASP A 7 -44.19 -3.07 4.52
C ASP A 7 -44.17 -3.48 3.05
N ASN A 8 -43.01 -3.49 2.41
CA ASN A 8 -42.84 -4.00 1.04
C ASN A 8 -42.95 -5.53 0.93
N LYS A 9 -43.02 -6.25 2.06
CA LYS A 9 -43.10 -7.72 2.11
C LYS A 9 -44.51 -8.25 2.45
N VAL A 10 -45.48 -7.37 2.64
CA VAL A 10 -46.84 -7.74 3.04
C VAL A 10 -47.60 -8.34 1.85
N GLY A 11 -47.73 -9.68 1.83
CA GLY A 11 -48.48 -10.41 0.79
C GLY A 11 -47.79 -11.68 0.28
N VAL A 12 -46.47 -11.79 0.47
CA VAL A 12 -45.71 -12.99 0.09
C VAL A 12 -45.94 -14.07 1.14
N LYS A 13 -46.79 -15.04 0.84
CA LYS A 13 -47.03 -16.21 1.71
C LYS A 13 -45.91 -17.23 1.51
N PRO A 14 -45.08 -17.52 2.53
CA PRO A 14 -44.03 -18.53 2.42
C PRO A 14 -44.66 -19.90 2.16
N LYS A 15 -44.35 -20.51 1.02
CA LYS A 15 -44.76 -21.88 0.73
C LYS A 15 -43.83 -22.82 1.51
N THR A 16 -44.24 -23.17 2.73
CA THR A 16 -43.59 -24.10 3.69
C THR A 16 -42.24 -23.67 4.27
N VAL A 17 -42.15 -23.71 5.60
CA VAL A 17 -40.95 -23.33 6.35
C VAL A 17 -40.08 -24.56 6.57
N ARG A 18 -38.93 -24.64 5.89
CA ARG A 18 -37.79 -25.46 6.34
C ARG A 18 -36.69 -24.50 6.81
N LYS A 19 -36.25 -24.69 8.05
CA LYS A 19 -35.31 -23.82 8.75
C LYS A 19 -34.04 -23.64 7.90
N ASN A 20 -33.77 -22.40 7.47
CA ASN A 20 -32.53 -21.91 6.83
C ASN A 20 -32.34 -22.07 5.30
N GLN A 21 -33.38 -22.12 4.47
CA GLN A 21 -33.21 -21.99 3.00
C GLN A 21 -34.22 -21.02 2.39
N VAL A 22 -33.72 -19.97 1.73
CA VAL A 22 -34.50 -19.14 0.79
C VAL A 22 -34.27 -19.76 -0.60
N TRP A 23 -35.34 -20.18 -1.26
CA TRP A 23 -35.24 -20.80 -2.59
C TRP A 23 -35.12 -19.74 -3.68
N ASP A 24 -34.51 -20.12 -4.80
CA ASP A 24 -34.29 -19.28 -5.99
C ASP A 24 -35.57 -18.58 -6.49
N ASP A 25 -36.74 -19.18 -6.25
CA ASP A 25 -38.04 -18.63 -6.65
C ASP A 25 -38.38 -17.31 -5.93
N ASP A 26 -38.11 -17.22 -4.62
CA ASP A 26 -38.29 -15.98 -3.85
C ASP A 26 -37.33 -14.89 -4.33
N MET A 27 -36.16 -15.28 -4.84
CA MET A 27 -35.14 -14.35 -5.33
C MET A 27 -35.50 -13.75 -6.69
N ASN A 28 -36.22 -14.50 -7.54
CA ASN A 28 -36.72 -14.00 -8.82
C ASN A 28 -37.86 -12.99 -8.63
N GLU A 29 -38.73 -13.21 -7.64
CA GLU A 29 -39.81 -12.27 -7.33
C GLU A 29 -39.27 -10.95 -6.76
N ILE A 30 -38.22 -11.01 -5.92
CA ILE A 30 -37.51 -9.82 -5.42
C ILE A 30 -36.80 -9.06 -6.56
N LYS A 31 -36.13 -9.76 -7.49
CA LYS A 31 -35.47 -9.12 -8.65
C LYS A 31 -36.45 -8.37 -9.54
N ALA A 32 -37.66 -8.91 -9.75
CA ALA A 32 -38.67 -8.26 -10.59
C ALA A 32 -39.13 -6.91 -10.00
N VAL A 33 -39.36 -6.84 -8.69
CA VAL A 33 -39.79 -5.61 -8.00
C VAL A 33 -38.67 -4.55 -7.98
N VAL A 34 -37.41 -4.96 -7.88
CA VAL A 34 -36.27 -4.03 -7.91
C VAL A 34 -36.09 -3.41 -9.29
N ASN A 35 -36.17 -4.20 -10.36
CA ASN A 35 -36.00 -3.70 -11.72
C ASN A 35 -37.13 -2.73 -12.13
N GLN A 36 -38.37 -2.98 -11.70
CA GLN A 36 -39.51 -2.11 -12.03
C GLN A 36 -39.43 -0.74 -11.33
N ASN A 37 -38.73 -0.64 -10.20
CA ASN A 37 -38.47 0.63 -9.52
C ASN A 37 -37.31 1.43 -10.13
N ASP A 38 -36.34 0.76 -10.76
CA ASP A 38 -35.20 1.41 -11.41
C ASP A 38 -35.60 2.05 -12.75
N ASP A 39 -36.44 1.37 -13.54
CA ASP A 39 -36.96 1.89 -14.81
C ASP A 39 -37.82 3.15 -14.63
N ASN A 40 -38.61 3.23 -13.56
CA ASN A 40 -39.43 4.40 -13.25
C ASN A 40 -38.59 5.62 -12.78
N ALA A 41 -37.46 5.38 -12.12
CA ALA A 41 -36.54 6.45 -11.70
C ALA A 41 -35.78 7.05 -12.90
N LEU A 42 -35.42 6.22 -13.88
CA LEU A 42 -34.74 6.67 -15.10
C LEU A 42 -35.66 7.55 -15.98
N TYR A 43 -36.96 7.18 -16.08
CA TYR A 43 -37.92 7.91 -16.91
C TYR A 43 -38.25 9.31 -16.35
N GLN A 44 -38.22 9.49 -15.03
CA GLN A 44 -38.42 10.78 -14.36
C GLN A 44 -37.18 11.70 -14.50
N GLY A 45 -35.96 11.13 -14.50
CA GLY A 45 -34.72 11.89 -14.67
C GLY A 45 -34.57 12.52 -16.07
N VAL A 46 -34.94 11.77 -17.12
CA VAL A 46 -34.75 12.23 -18.51
C VAL A 46 -35.74 13.33 -18.92
N ASN A 47 -36.98 13.32 -18.40
CA ASN A 47 -37.94 14.38 -18.69
C ASN A 47 -37.63 15.71 -17.99
N THR A 48 -36.85 15.68 -16.91
CA THR A 48 -36.42 16.89 -16.20
C THR A 48 -35.29 17.61 -16.94
N LEU A 49 -34.45 16.89 -17.69
CA LEU A 49 -33.32 17.43 -18.46
C LEU A 49 -33.70 18.04 -19.83
N LYS A 50 -34.93 17.81 -20.33
CA LYS A 50 -35.40 18.38 -21.61
C LYS A 50 -35.98 19.79 -21.51
N LYS A 51 -36.17 20.34 -20.30
CA LYS A 51 -36.61 21.72 -20.10
C LYS A 51 -35.41 22.62 -19.80
N SER A 52 -34.81 23.17 -20.86
CA SER A 52 -34.04 24.43 -20.88
C SER A 52 -33.10 24.66 -19.69
N THR A 53 -31.88 24.12 -19.77
CA THR A 53 -30.83 24.34 -18.78
C THR A 53 -30.20 25.71 -18.98
N LYS A 54 -30.59 26.71 -18.17
CA LYS A 54 -29.71 27.86 -17.92
C LYS A 54 -28.54 27.36 -17.08
N ILE A 55 -27.36 27.27 -17.67
CA ILE A 55 -26.13 26.99 -16.91
C ILE A 55 -25.64 28.33 -16.36
N GLN A 56 -25.93 28.57 -15.08
CA GLN A 56 -25.50 29.78 -14.39
C GLN A 56 -24.10 29.51 -13.82
N VAL A 57 -23.06 30.12 -14.41
CA VAL A 57 -21.68 29.97 -13.95
C VAL A 57 -21.26 31.31 -13.34
N THR A 58 -21.53 31.49 -12.05
CA THR A 58 -21.19 32.69 -11.25
C THR A 58 -21.84 34.03 -11.69
N PRO A 59 -21.87 35.07 -10.83
CA PRO A 59 -22.63 36.31 -11.09
C PRO A 59 -22.19 37.08 -12.35
N ASP A 60 -20.94 36.89 -12.77
CA ASP A 60 -20.31 37.76 -13.79
C ASP A 60 -20.30 37.14 -15.19
N PHE A 61 -20.84 35.92 -15.36
CA PHE A 61 -20.79 35.20 -16.62
C PHE A 61 -22.03 34.34 -16.88
N ALA A 62 -22.74 34.61 -17.98
CA ALA A 62 -23.83 33.75 -18.45
C ALA A 62 -23.79 33.53 -19.96
N VAL A 63 -23.93 32.27 -20.37
CA VAL A 63 -24.07 31.88 -21.77
C VAL A 63 -25.51 31.42 -21.99
N ASN A 64 -26.19 32.02 -22.96
CA ASN A 64 -27.52 31.57 -23.36
C ASN A 64 -27.38 30.62 -24.56
N ILE A 65 -27.84 29.38 -24.41
CA ILE A 65 -27.76 28.34 -25.43
C ILE A 65 -29.18 28.04 -25.90
N ASN A 66 -29.42 28.18 -27.21
CA ASN A 66 -30.69 27.84 -27.84
C ASN A 66 -30.40 26.86 -29.00
N ASP A 67 -31.09 25.71 -28.99
CA ASP A 67 -30.87 24.61 -29.95
C ASP A 67 -29.39 24.19 -30.14
N GLY A 68 -28.64 24.15 -29.03
CA GLY A 68 -27.24 23.73 -29.02
C GLY A 68 -26.24 24.76 -29.55
N LYS A 69 -26.68 26.01 -29.82
CA LYS A 69 -25.80 27.11 -30.21
C LYS A 69 -25.85 28.23 -29.18
N ALA A 70 -24.69 28.79 -28.83
CA ALA A 70 -24.62 29.98 -27.98
C ALA A 70 -25.13 31.19 -28.77
N THR A 71 -26.17 31.87 -28.27
CA THR A 71 -26.80 33.01 -28.95
C THR A 71 -26.44 34.35 -28.33
N SER A 72 -25.97 34.35 -27.08
CA SER A 72 -25.52 35.56 -26.39
C SER A 72 -24.58 35.23 -25.25
N LEU A 73 -23.64 36.13 -24.99
CA LEU A 73 -22.76 36.10 -23.84
C LEU A 73 -23.01 37.36 -22.98
N ILE A 74 -23.16 37.17 -21.68
CA ILE A 74 -23.23 38.24 -20.69
C ILE A 74 -21.92 38.22 -19.90
N VAL A 75 -21.22 39.35 -19.89
CA VAL A 75 -20.02 39.58 -19.07
C VAL A 75 -20.24 40.86 -18.27
N GLY A 76 -20.41 40.74 -16.95
CA GLY A 76 -20.85 41.86 -16.11
C GLY A 76 -22.23 42.40 -16.50
N ASP A 77 -22.36 43.71 -16.70
CA ASP A 77 -23.63 44.40 -17.02
C ASP A 77 -23.92 44.51 -18.53
N GLU A 78 -23.02 44.04 -19.39
CA GLU A 78 -23.17 44.12 -20.84
C GLU A 78 -23.70 42.83 -21.47
N LEU A 79 -24.73 42.97 -22.31
CA LEU A 79 -25.25 41.91 -23.17
C LEU A 79 -24.61 42.02 -24.56
N ILE A 80 -23.75 41.07 -24.91
CA ILE A 80 -23.16 41.00 -26.24
C ILE A 80 -23.99 40.03 -27.10
N GLN A 81 -24.73 40.58 -28.06
CA GLN A 81 -25.41 39.80 -29.11
C GLN A 81 -24.39 39.34 -30.15
N ILE A 82 -24.25 38.02 -30.32
CA ILE A 82 -23.30 37.43 -31.26
C ILE A 82 -24.06 37.12 -32.56
N ASN A 83 -24.04 38.06 -33.51
CA ASN A 83 -24.52 37.84 -34.88
C ASN A 83 -23.32 37.62 -35.82
N GLY A 84 -22.84 36.38 -35.92
CA GLY A 84 -21.77 35.98 -36.84
C GLY A 84 -20.40 35.78 -36.18
N ASN A 85 -19.48 35.16 -36.94
CA ASN A 85 -18.20 34.62 -36.48
C ASN A 85 -17.40 35.61 -35.62
N ILE A 86 -16.98 35.12 -34.44
CA ILE A 86 -16.24 35.86 -33.43
C ILE A 86 -14.90 36.36 -34.02
N ARG A 87 -14.70 37.68 -34.03
CA ARG A 87 -13.41 38.32 -34.33
C ARG A 87 -12.76 38.71 -33.00
N ILE A 88 -11.75 37.95 -32.58
CA ILE A 88 -11.00 38.20 -31.35
C ILE A 88 -10.00 39.34 -31.60
N ILE A 89 -9.92 40.30 -30.67
CA ILE A 89 -8.97 41.42 -30.69
C ILE A 89 -7.55 40.85 -30.49
N PRO A 90 -6.54 41.24 -31.30
CA PRO A 90 -5.16 40.82 -31.07
C PRO A 90 -4.68 41.43 -29.76
N ASP A 91 -4.01 40.65 -28.92
CA ASP A 91 -3.35 41.01 -27.65
C ASP A 91 -4.11 40.68 -26.35
N GLY A 92 -5.25 39.99 -26.42
CA GLY A 92 -5.91 39.43 -25.23
C GLY A 92 -5.71 37.92 -25.07
N LEU A 93 -5.00 37.47 -24.03
CA LEU A 93 -5.04 36.07 -23.58
C LEU A 93 -6.40 35.82 -22.89
N ILE A 94 -7.19 34.88 -23.42
CA ILE A 94 -8.43 34.43 -22.77
C ILE A 94 -8.11 33.13 -22.02
N PRO A 95 -8.01 33.13 -20.68
CA PRO A 95 -7.90 31.89 -19.93
C PRO A 95 -9.21 31.10 -20.10
N MET A 96 -9.17 30.00 -20.85
CA MET A 96 -10.30 29.10 -20.93
C MET A 96 -10.29 28.14 -19.73
N PRO A 97 -11.46 27.76 -19.18
CA PRO A 97 -11.54 26.66 -18.22
C PRO A 97 -11.24 25.34 -18.94
N GLY A 98 -9.97 24.92 -18.94
CA GLY A 98 -9.48 23.69 -19.56
C GLY A 98 -7.99 23.78 -19.87
N ASN A 99 -7.31 22.63 -19.93
CA ASN A 99 -5.83 22.49 -20.05
C ASN A 99 -5.24 22.92 -21.41
N ALA A 100 -5.75 23.98 -22.04
CA ALA A 100 -5.22 24.49 -23.31
C ALA A 100 -5.01 26.00 -23.21
N LEU A 101 -3.78 26.43 -23.49
CA LEU A 101 -3.49 27.84 -23.68
C LEU A 101 -3.60 28.17 -25.17
N VAL A 102 -4.43 29.15 -25.49
CA VAL A 102 -4.55 29.70 -26.84
C VAL A 102 -3.80 31.02 -26.86
N TYR A 103 -2.80 31.14 -27.72
CA TYR A 103 -1.98 32.34 -27.84
C TYR A 103 -1.92 32.80 -29.29
N THR A 104 -1.71 34.10 -29.50
CA THR A 104 -1.52 34.66 -30.83
C THR A 104 -0.02 34.77 -31.09
N ASN A 105 0.47 34.14 -32.15
CA ASN A 105 1.84 34.31 -32.63
C ASN A 105 2.06 35.75 -33.12
N ALA A 106 3.32 36.15 -33.21
CA ALA A 106 3.70 37.48 -33.70
C ALA A 106 3.23 37.77 -35.14
N ASP A 107 2.93 36.73 -35.93
CA ASP A 107 2.36 36.84 -37.28
C ASP A 107 0.83 36.93 -37.31
N GLY A 108 0.17 37.00 -36.15
CA GLY A 108 -1.27 37.06 -36.00
C GLY A 108 -1.98 35.70 -36.09
N THR A 109 -1.26 34.59 -36.27
CA THR A 109 -1.86 33.25 -36.25
C THR A 109 -2.14 32.78 -34.83
N ILE A 110 -3.15 31.94 -34.64
CA ILE A 110 -3.50 31.39 -33.33
C ILE A 110 -2.77 30.05 -33.13
N GLY A 111 -1.90 29.98 -32.14
CA GLY A 111 -1.28 28.76 -31.64
C GLY A 111 -2.08 28.17 -30.48
N GLN A 112 -2.13 26.83 -30.41
CA GLN A 112 -2.71 26.12 -29.27
C GLN A 112 -1.64 25.19 -28.68
N ALA A 113 -1.27 25.42 -27.42
CA ALA A 113 -0.45 24.48 -26.67
C ALA A 113 -1.35 23.61 -25.80
N ALA A 114 -1.39 22.31 -26.09
CA ALA A 114 -2.02 21.34 -25.21
C ALA A 114 -1.16 21.16 -23.95
N MET A 115 -1.67 21.61 -22.80
CA MET A 115 -0.97 21.47 -21.52
C MET A 115 -1.29 20.10 -20.91
N THR A 116 -0.55 19.07 -21.30
CA THR A 116 -0.59 17.78 -20.60
C THR A 116 0.19 17.88 -19.28
N GLY A 117 -0.50 17.85 -18.13
CA GLY A 117 0.16 17.66 -16.83
C GLY A 117 -0.28 18.52 -15.64
N GLY A 118 -1.36 19.29 -15.70
CA GLY A 118 -1.81 20.08 -14.55
C GLY A 118 -0.92 21.29 -14.21
N MET A 119 -0.18 21.79 -15.21
CA MET A 119 0.68 22.96 -15.06
C MET A 119 -0.14 24.24 -14.83
N SER A 120 0.33 25.10 -13.93
CA SER A 120 -0.23 26.44 -13.74
C SER A 120 0.61 27.46 -14.51
N ALA A 121 -0.07 28.31 -15.28
CA ALA A 121 0.55 29.43 -15.99
C ALA A 121 0.59 30.67 -15.08
N TYR A 122 1.71 31.38 -15.09
CA TYR A 122 1.91 32.64 -14.36
C TYR A 122 2.40 33.71 -15.32
N GLN A 123 1.98 34.94 -15.06
CA GLN A 123 2.35 36.10 -15.84
C GLN A 123 2.84 37.21 -14.90
N GLU A 124 3.99 37.80 -15.22
CA GLU A 124 4.59 38.91 -14.49
C GLU A 124 4.96 40.02 -15.48
N SER A 125 4.64 41.27 -15.13
CA SER A 125 4.98 42.44 -15.94
C SER A 125 6.05 43.25 -15.22
N PHE A 126 7.06 43.67 -15.96
CA PHE A 126 8.18 44.46 -15.46
C PHE A 126 8.29 45.73 -16.30
N LEU A 127 8.49 46.86 -15.62
CA LEU A 127 8.80 48.13 -16.25
C LEU A 127 10.28 48.43 -15.99
N ALA A 128 11.09 48.55 -17.03
CA ALA A 128 12.50 48.89 -16.89
C ALA A 128 12.63 50.34 -16.38
N THR A 129 13.18 50.50 -15.17
CA THR A 129 13.37 51.81 -14.53
C THR A 129 14.74 52.44 -14.81
N ASP A 130 15.65 51.64 -15.33
CA ASP A 130 17.06 51.92 -15.61
C ASP A 130 17.54 50.96 -16.70
N ALA A 131 18.82 51.05 -17.09
CA ALA A 131 19.44 50.20 -18.10
C ALA A 131 19.68 48.76 -17.57
N GLN A 132 18.60 48.09 -17.17
CA GLN A 132 18.63 46.78 -16.52
C GLN A 132 18.99 45.70 -17.53
N THR A 133 19.91 44.82 -17.15
CA THR A 133 20.23 43.60 -17.92
C THR A 133 19.59 42.36 -17.32
N LYS A 134 18.87 42.51 -16.21
CA LYS A 134 18.35 41.40 -15.41
C LYS A 134 16.98 41.72 -14.84
N ILE A 135 16.09 40.72 -14.88
CA ILE A 135 14.81 40.73 -14.20
C ILE A 135 14.71 39.47 -13.34
N THR A 136 14.33 39.63 -12.08
CA THR A 136 14.08 38.50 -11.15
C THR A 136 12.58 38.22 -11.08
N LEU A 137 12.20 36.98 -11.32
CA LEU A 137 10.82 36.52 -11.20
C LEU A 137 10.43 36.33 -9.74
N SER A 138 9.16 36.56 -9.42
CA SER A 138 8.64 36.43 -8.06
C SER A 138 8.57 34.98 -7.55
N ARG A 139 8.79 33.98 -8.41
CA ARG A 139 8.68 32.55 -8.08
C ARG A 139 9.89 31.73 -8.52
N ASN A 140 10.20 30.70 -7.72
CA ASN A 140 11.19 29.67 -8.05
C ASN A 140 10.74 28.83 -9.25
N ILE A 141 11.46 28.93 -10.37
CA ILE A 141 11.26 28.15 -11.58
C ILE A 141 12.28 27.01 -11.62
N GLU A 142 11.85 25.81 -11.29
CA GLU A 142 12.73 24.62 -11.27
C GLU A 142 12.94 24.00 -12.66
N SER A 143 12.15 24.37 -13.68
CA SER A 143 12.37 23.92 -15.06
C SER A 143 11.60 24.73 -16.13
N ALA A 144 12.27 24.90 -17.28
CA ALA A 144 11.82 25.39 -18.60
C ALA A 144 10.82 26.56 -18.64
N ILE A 145 11.32 27.77 -18.92
CA ILE A 145 10.48 28.89 -19.38
C ILE A 145 10.26 28.79 -20.90
N LEU A 146 9.02 28.93 -21.34
CA LEU A 146 8.69 29.31 -22.72
C LEU A 146 8.44 30.84 -22.74
N ILE A 147 9.40 31.63 -23.24
CA ILE A 147 9.41 33.12 -23.26
C ILE A 147 8.82 33.64 -24.59
N LEU A 148 8.34 34.88 -24.81
CA LEU A 148 7.76 36.06 -24.11
C LEU A 148 7.19 36.92 -25.27
N SER A 149 6.20 37.77 -25.00
CA SER A 149 5.99 38.97 -25.82
C SER A 149 6.51 40.20 -25.07
N VAL A 150 7.47 40.95 -25.63
CA VAL A 150 7.86 42.27 -25.11
C VAL A 150 6.97 43.30 -25.81
N ALA A 151 5.98 43.83 -25.10
CA ALA A 151 5.04 44.80 -25.67
C ALA A 151 5.65 46.20 -25.61
N GLY A 152 6.09 46.71 -26.76
CA GLY A 152 6.65 48.07 -26.91
C GLY A 152 7.86 48.14 -27.83
N VAL A 153 8.54 47.02 -28.06
CA VAL A 153 9.60 46.88 -29.06
C VAL A 153 8.98 46.21 -30.27
N SER A 154 8.92 46.91 -31.41
CA SER A 154 8.78 46.21 -32.70
C SER A 154 9.90 45.19 -32.74
N LEU A 155 9.60 43.89 -32.64
CA LEU A 155 10.58 42.81 -32.57
C LEU A 155 11.64 43.00 -33.66
N SER A 156 12.76 43.64 -33.32
CA SER A 156 14.01 43.27 -33.94
C SER A 156 14.23 41.84 -33.46
N PRO A 157 14.23 40.86 -34.38
CA PRO A 157 14.28 39.46 -33.98
C PRO A 157 15.56 39.25 -33.18
N SER A 158 15.43 38.54 -32.06
CA SER A 158 16.48 38.16 -31.09
C SER A 158 17.01 39.27 -30.16
N VAL A 159 16.21 39.65 -29.16
CA VAL A 159 16.83 39.93 -27.86
C VAL A 159 17.24 38.58 -27.28
N ASP A 160 18.54 38.28 -27.31
CA ASP A 160 19.05 37.06 -26.68
C ASP A 160 18.92 37.20 -25.17
N TYR A 161 18.34 36.18 -24.52
CA TYR A 161 18.26 36.11 -23.08
C TYR A 161 18.66 34.72 -22.59
N THR A 162 19.08 34.64 -21.34
CA THR A 162 19.29 33.38 -20.62
C THR A 162 18.47 33.38 -19.34
N VAL A 163 18.06 32.19 -18.91
CA VAL A 163 17.30 32.00 -17.68
C VAL A 163 18.10 31.13 -16.73
N LEU A 164 18.38 31.63 -15.53
CA LEU A 164 19.02 30.86 -14.48
C LEU A 164 18.47 31.27 -13.12
N ASN A 165 18.05 30.32 -12.28
CA ASN A 165 17.64 30.57 -10.89
C ASN A 165 16.64 31.75 -10.73
N ASN A 166 15.58 31.76 -11.54
CA ASN A 166 14.54 32.82 -11.59
C ASN A 166 14.99 34.17 -12.11
N GLU A 167 16.17 34.26 -12.68
CA GLU A 167 16.66 35.48 -13.28
C GLU A 167 16.64 35.34 -14.80
N ILE A 168 16.03 36.31 -15.47
CA ILE A 168 16.12 36.49 -16.91
C ILE A 168 17.23 37.51 -17.15
N SER A 169 18.31 37.08 -17.80
CA SER A 169 19.43 37.95 -18.19
C SER A 169 19.35 38.26 -19.67
N PHE A 170 19.31 39.53 -20.04
CA PHE A 170 19.29 40.02 -21.41
C PHE A 170 20.73 40.29 -21.90
N SER A 171 21.03 39.96 -23.15
CA SER A 171 22.33 40.24 -23.77
C SER A 171 22.55 41.74 -24.04
N THR A 172 21.47 42.51 -24.11
CA THR A 172 21.44 43.96 -24.27
C THR A 172 20.64 44.59 -23.12
N PRO A 173 21.08 45.73 -22.55
CA PRO A 173 20.31 46.43 -21.52
C PRO A 173 18.95 46.88 -22.05
N LEU A 174 17.92 46.74 -21.21
CA LEU A 174 16.59 47.30 -21.48
C LEU A 174 16.65 48.84 -21.44
N GLU A 175 15.88 49.51 -22.28
CA GLU A 175 15.73 50.97 -22.23
C GLU A 175 14.74 51.37 -21.13
N VAL A 176 14.97 52.54 -20.52
CA VAL A 176 14.06 53.09 -19.50
C VAL A 176 12.67 53.29 -20.10
N GLY A 177 11.66 52.67 -19.48
CA GLY A 177 10.27 52.71 -19.92
C GLY A 177 9.80 51.48 -20.72
N GLU A 178 10.69 50.53 -21.02
CA GLU A 178 10.30 49.28 -21.68
C GLU A 178 9.48 48.38 -20.75
N ASN A 179 8.38 47.82 -21.28
CA ASN A 179 7.54 46.84 -20.59
C ASN A 179 7.88 45.42 -21.04
N VAL A 180 8.30 44.59 -20.09
CA VAL A 180 8.62 43.18 -20.31
C VAL A 180 7.53 42.33 -19.65
N LEU A 181 6.81 41.56 -20.46
CA LEU A 181 5.70 40.71 -19.99
C LEU A 181 6.11 39.24 -20.01
N VAL A 182 6.50 38.70 -18.86
CA VAL A 182 6.96 37.33 -18.71
C VAL A 182 5.80 36.37 -18.50
N THR A 183 5.68 35.34 -19.34
CA THR A 183 4.81 34.19 -19.06
C THR A 183 5.66 32.96 -18.79
N TYR A 184 5.40 32.26 -17.69
CA TYR A 184 6.11 31.04 -17.33
C TYR A 184 5.17 30.02 -16.71
N PHE A 185 5.58 28.76 -16.70
CA PHE A 185 4.79 27.68 -16.13
C PHE A 185 5.52 27.08 -14.94
N LEU A 186 4.79 26.84 -13.85
CA LEU A 186 5.30 25.95 -12.82
C LEU A 186 4.88 24.54 -13.19
N ASN A 187 5.87 23.68 -13.41
CA ASN A 187 5.64 22.26 -13.33
C ASN A 187 5.37 21.96 -11.84
N SER A 188 4.10 21.96 -11.44
CA SER A 188 3.71 21.32 -10.19
C SER A 188 4.02 19.85 -10.40
N GLY A 189 5.23 19.42 -10.05
CA GLY A 189 5.68 18.07 -10.28
C GLY A 189 4.57 17.12 -9.86
N THR A 190 3.91 16.49 -10.83
CA THR A 190 2.99 15.41 -10.52
C THR A 190 3.88 14.41 -9.81
N GLY A 191 3.61 14.20 -8.52
CA GLY A 191 4.20 13.13 -7.72
C GLY A 191 3.82 11.80 -8.36
N SER A 192 4.48 11.49 -9.46
CA SER A 192 4.59 10.15 -9.99
C SER A 192 5.30 9.38 -8.90
N GLY A 193 4.62 8.38 -8.33
CA GLY A 193 5.22 7.34 -7.51
C GLY A 193 6.19 6.49 -8.33
N GLY A 194 7.17 7.14 -8.95
CA GLY A 194 8.32 6.52 -9.55
C GLY A 194 9.14 5.92 -8.43
N SER A 195 9.13 4.59 -8.39
CA SER A 195 10.08 3.74 -7.68
C SER A 195 11.49 4.00 -8.22
N GLY A 196 12.06 5.14 -7.82
CA GLY A 196 13.31 5.65 -8.35
C GLY A 196 14.02 6.54 -7.32
N GLY A 197 14.54 5.91 -6.27
CA GLY A 197 15.83 6.27 -5.68
C GLY A 197 16.00 7.70 -5.13
N ALA A 198 15.36 7.98 -4.01
CA ALA A 198 16.07 8.65 -2.91
C ALA A 198 15.76 7.83 -1.66
N ASP A 199 16.77 7.18 -1.09
CA ASP A 199 16.64 6.45 0.17
C ASP A 199 16.12 7.41 1.22
N THR A 200 14.81 7.33 1.47
CA THR A 200 14.17 8.10 2.52
C THR A 200 14.48 7.35 3.81
N ASN A 201 15.51 7.81 4.51
CA ASN A 201 15.87 7.27 5.80
C ASN A 201 14.81 7.69 6.81
N ILE A 202 14.15 6.69 7.38
CA ILE A 202 13.16 6.87 8.43
C ILE A 202 13.89 6.78 9.76
N THR A 203 13.83 7.83 10.56
CA THR A 203 14.42 7.82 11.92
C THR A 203 13.30 7.82 12.96
N TYR A 204 13.34 6.85 13.87
CA TYR A 204 12.48 6.85 15.06
C TYR A 204 13.20 7.57 16.21
N ASN A 205 12.62 8.65 16.70
CA ASN A 205 13.10 9.32 17.89
C ASN A 205 12.40 8.71 19.13
N VAL A 206 13.17 8.03 19.98
CA VAL A 206 12.64 7.30 21.15
C VAL A 206 12.06 8.23 22.23
N ASP A 207 12.63 9.43 22.38
CA ASP A 207 12.24 10.38 23.42
C ASP A 207 10.93 11.08 23.08
N THR A 208 10.74 11.43 21.80
CA THR A 208 9.53 12.11 21.32
C THR A 208 8.48 11.15 20.80
N ARG A 209 8.84 9.88 20.58
CA ARG A 209 8.02 8.86 19.90
C ARG A 209 7.53 9.32 18.51
N GLN A 210 8.29 10.18 17.85
CA GLN A 210 8.00 10.70 16.52
C GLN A 210 8.89 10.02 15.48
N ILE A 211 8.35 9.91 14.27
CA ILE A 211 9.06 9.36 13.11
C ILE A 211 9.27 10.49 12.13
N SER A 212 10.53 10.72 11.76
CA SER A 212 10.90 11.73 10.78
C SER A 212 11.39 11.07 9.50
N SER A 213 10.97 11.65 8.38
CA SER A 213 11.51 11.37 7.06
C SER A 213 12.72 12.26 6.81
N SER A 214 13.81 11.71 6.26
CA SER A 214 14.97 12.51 5.80
C SER A 214 14.61 13.55 4.73
N THR A 215 13.45 13.43 4.08
CA THR A 215 12.96 14.37 3.06
C THR A 215 12.03 15.45 3.61
N GLY A 216 11.66 15.42 4.90
CA GLY A 216 10.72 16.37 5.51
C GLY A 216 9.26 16.23 5.07
N THR A 217 8.95 15.36 4.10
CA THR A 217 7.58 15.03 3.71
C THR A 217 7.01 13.97 4.63
N GLY A 218 5.73 14.09 5.00
CA GLY A 218 5.05 13.12 5.86
C GLY A 218 5.17 11.70 5.31
N PHE A 219 5.75 10.79 6.10
CA PHE A 219 5.85 9.38 5.74
C PHE A 219 4.54 8.67 6.11
N VAL A 220 3.92 7.98 5.15
CA VAL A 220 2.77 7.10 5.43
C VAL A 220 3.32 5.73 5.79
N PHE A 221 3.16 5.35 7.06
CA PHE A 221 3.39 3.96 7.45
C PHE A 221 2.45 3.07 6.66
N PRO A 222 2.95 2.09 5.89
CA PRO A 222 2.07 1.06 5.39
C PRO A 222 1.49 0.34 6.61
N LEU A 223 0.22 0.59 6.89
CA LEU A 223 -0.52 -0.23 7.82
C LEU A 223 -0.56 -1.64 7.24
N SER A 224 -0.31 -2.63 8.08
CA SER A 224 -0.44 -4.01 7.64
C SER A 224 -1.89 -4.24 7.17
N ASN A 225 -2.02 -4.79 5.98
CA ASN A 225 -3.29 -5.17 5.38
C ASN A 225 -3.10 -6.51 4.63
N LYS A 226 -4.15 -6.98 3.97
CA LYS A 226 -4.11 -8.28 3.26
C LYS A 226 -3.04 -8.35 2.16
N ASP A 227 -2.61 -7.22 1.62
CA ASP A 227 -1.68 -7.07 0.49
C ASP A 227 -0.30 -6.49 0.90
N ASN A 228 -0.13 -6.07 2.16
CA ASN A 228 1.10 -5.43 2.66
C ASN A 228 1.35 -5.82 4.12
N ALA A 229 2.52 -6.39 4.41
CA ALA A 229 2.93 -6.77 5.77
C ALA A 229 3.15 -5.56 6.70
N GLY A 230 3.18 -4.34 6.16
CA GLY A 230 3.54 -3.12 6.87
C GLY A 230 5.03 -3.06 7.21
N LEU A 231 5.40 -2.12 8.07
CA LEU A 231 6.75 -2.07 8.64
C LEU A 231 6.82 -3.00 9.86
N MET A 232 7.47 -4.15 9.68
CA MET A 232 7.79 -5.08 10.77
C MET A 232 9.17 -4.74 11.34
N PRO A 233 9.37 -4.76 12.67
CA PRO A 233 10.72 -4.67 13.25
C PRO A 233 11.64 -5.72 12.62
N ASN A 234 12.92 -5.38 12.44
CA ASN A 234 13.90 -6.37 12.00
C ASN A 234 13.90 -7.57 12.97
N GLY A 235 13.94 -8.79 12.42
CA GLY A 235 13.85 -10.03 13.20
C GLY A 235 12.44 -10.35 13.76
N PHE A 236 11.39 -9.63 13.35
CA PHE A 236 10.02 -10.00 13.70
C PHE A 236 9.54 -11.23 12.92
N TYR A 237 9.95 -11.41 11.67
CA TYR A 237 9.66 -12.60 10.87
C TYR A 237 10.96 -13.21 10.37
N GLU A 238 11.22 -14.47 10.71
CA GLU A 238 12.41 -15.20 10.27
C GLU A 238 12.03 -16.66 9.96
N GLU A 239 12.60 -17.23 8.90
CA GLU A 239 12.48 -18.65 8.56
C GLU A 239 13.82 -19.34 8.77
N TYR A 240 13.80 -20.55 9.33
CA TYR A 240 15.01 -21.32 9.61
C TYR A 240 14.89 -22.74 9.08
N THR A 241 16.02 -23.25 8.61
CA THR A 241 16.29 -24.68 8.55
C THR A 241 17.21 -25.04 9.70
N PHE A 242 16.92 -26.13 10.40
CA PHE A 242 17.74 -26.62 11.51
C PHE A 242 17.91 -28.14 11.44
N PHE A 243 18.83 -28.69 12.22
CA PHE A 243 19.13 -30.12 12.22
C PHE A 243 18.99 -30.68 13.64
N GLY A 244 18.03 -31.61 13.80
CA GLY A 244 17.80 -32.27 15.07
C GLY A 244 18.82 -33.38 15.36
N SER A 245 19.08 -33.62 16.63
CA SER A 245 19.80 -34.81 17.11
C SER A 245 19.06 -35.45 18.29
N LEU A 246 19.27 -36.75 18.44
CA LEU A 246 18.73 -37.55 19.54
C LEU A 246 19.81 -37.79 20.59
N LEU A 247 19.44 -37.66 21.85
CA LEU A 247 20.33 -37.83 22.99
C LEU A 247 19.76 -38.86 23.97
N ASP A 248 20.62 -39.79 24.42
CA ASP A 248 20.40 -40.52 25.66
C ASP A 248 21.04 -39.71 26.78
N VAL A 249 20.20 -39.16 27.65
CA VAL A 249 20.67 -38.29 28.75
C VAL A 249 21.62 -39.02 29.70
N GLY A 250 21.50 -40.35 29.81
CA GLY A 250 22.35 -41.16 30.66
C GLY A 250 23.64 -41.63 29.98
N GLY A 251 23.80 -41.36 28.68
CA GLY A 251 24.99 -41.69 27.90
C GLY A 251 25.25 -43.19 27.69
N GLY A 252 24.27 -44.07 27.95
CA GLY A 252 24.41 -45.52 27.74
C GLY A 252 24.24 -45.94 26.28
N ALA A 253 23.61 -45.11 25.46
CA ALA A 253 23.47 -45.33 24.03
C ALA A 253 23.72 -44.07 23.19
N THR A 254 23.99 -44.31 21.91
CA THR A 254 24.03 -43.30 20.85
C THR A 254 22.93 -43.61 19.84
N TYR A 255 22.26 -42.56 19.36
CA TYR A 255 21.29 -42.65 18.28
C TYR A 255 21.91 -42.14 16.98
N THR A 256 21.92 -42.97 15.94
CA THR A 256 22.32 -42.54 14.60
C THR A 256 21.08 -42.23 13.77
N ILE A 257 21.17 -41.22 12.90
CA ILE A 257 20.08 -40.84 11.99
C ILE A 257 20.61 -41.05 10.57
N GLY A 258 20.14 -42.10 9.91
CA GLY A 258 20.57 -42.47 8.55
C GLY A 258 19.74 -41.84 7.44
N GLY A 259 18.58 -41.25 7.77
CA GLY A 259 17.69 -40.55 6.85
C GLY A 259 17.75 -39.03 7.02
N SER A 260 16.59 -38.40 7.09
CA SER A 260 16.45 -36.96 7.33
C SER A 260 16.58 -36.65 8.82
N ASN A 261 17.27 -35.56 9.14
CA ASN A 261 17.20 -34.88 10.44
C ASN A 261 16.87 -33.38 10.30
N GLU A 262 16.41 -32.95 9.13
CA GLU A 262 16.06 -31.56 8.85
C GLU A 262 14.73 -31.17 9.52
N GLY A 263 14.74 -30.01 10.17
CA GLY A 263 13.57 -29.32 10.69
C GLY A 263 13.42 -27.94 10.06
N ARG A 264 12.20 -27.44 10.04
CA ARG A 264 11.84 -26.09 9.57
C ARG A 264 11.16 -25.32 10.68
N ALA A 265 11.48 -24.05 10.80
CA ALA A 265 10.87 -23.17 11.80
C ALA A 265 10.54 -21.80 11.22
N ILE A 266 9.49 -21.19 11.75
CA ILE A 266 9.08 -19.81 11.48
C ILE A 266 9.01 -19.09 12.82
N ARG A 267 9.72 -17.97 12.94
CA ARG A 267 9.61 -17.05 14.07
C ARG A 267 8.72 -15.90 13.69
N ILE A 268 7.74 -15.60 14.56
CA ILE A 268 6.93 -14.39 14.52
C ILE A 268 7.01 -13.72 15.89
N GLY A 269 7.74 -12.60 15.97
CA GLY A 269 8.08 -11.91 17.21
C GLY A 269 8.85 -12.82 18.17
N LYS A 270 8.20 -13.21 19.27
CA LYS A 270 8.75 -14.12 20.28
C LYS A 270 8.28 -15.57 20.14
N LYS A 271 7.43 -15.89 19.19
CA LYS A 271 6.92 -17.26 18.99
C LYS A 271 7.70 -17.93 17.86
N VAL A 272 8.27 -19.10 18.13
CA VAL A 272 8.87 -19.97 17.11
C VAL A 272 7.95 -21.17 16.93
N SER A 273 7.44 -21.38 15.72
CA SER A 273 6.68 -22.57 15.34
C SER A 273 7.55 -23.45 14.47
N PHE A 274 7.53 -24.75 14.67
CA PHE A 274 8.43 -25.68 13.98
C PHE A 274 7.74 -26.98 13.57
N THR A 275 8.33 -27.63 12.57
CA THR A 275 8.04 -29.00 12.16
C THR A 275 9.35 -29.71 11.87
N MET A 276 9.47 -30.98 12.26
CA MET A 276 10.68 -31.77 12.05
C MET A 276 10.32 -33.25 11.89
N ILE A 277 11.09 -33.95 11.05
CA ILE A 277 10.99 -35.39 10.90
C ILE A 277 12.40 -35.99 10.91
N LEU A 278 12.62 -36.88 11.87
CA LEU A 278 13.82 -37.70 12.02
C LEU A 278 13.54 -39.10 11.45
N THR A 279 14.29 -39.58 10.46
CA THR A 279 14.09 -40.91 9.85
C THR A 279 15.36 -41.75 9.83
N GLY A 280 15.19 -43.07 9.77
CA GLY A 280 16.32 -43.99 9.76
C GLY A 280 17.08 -43.99 11.09
N ILE A 281 16.35 -43.84 12.20
CA ILE A 281 16.93 -43.80 13.54
C ILE A 281 17.36 -45.22 13.94
N ASN A 282 18.61 -45.39 14.38
CA ASN A 282 19.09 -46.65 14.94
C ASN A 282 19.79 -46.40 16.28
N THR A 283 19.66 -47.35 17.20
CA THR A 283 20.32 -47.28 18.51
C THR A 283 21.56 -48.17 18.55
N VAL A 284 22.65 -47.61 19.05
CA VAL A 284 23.90 -48.33 19.36
C VAL A 284 24.15 -48.23 20.85
N GLY A 285 24.38 -49.36 21.53
CA GLY A 285 24.52 -49.42 22.99
C GLY A 285 23.20 -49.70 23.70
N THR A 286 23.15 -49.44 25.00
CA THR A 286 21.96 -49.69 25.85
C THR A 286 21.53 -48.37 26.50
N PRO A 287 20.40 -47.78 26.12
CA PRO A 287 19.96 -46.50 26.67
C PRO A 287 19.79 -46.61 28.18
N SER A 288 20.37 -45.67 28.92
CA SER A 288 20.38 -45.69 30.39
C SER A 288 19.47 -44.64 31.00
N SER A 289 18.92 -43.71 30.21
CA SER A 289 18.03 -42.67 30.70
C SER A 289 16.99 -42.24 29.65
N GLN A 290 16.54 -41.00 29.77
CA GLN A 290 15.49 -40.38 28.98
C GLN A 290 15.96 -40.12 27.53
N LEU A 291 15.04 -40.32 26.59
CA LEU A 291 15.21 -39.87 25.22
C LEU A 291 14.89 -38.37 25.12
N GLN A 292 15.84 -37.59 24.62
CA GLN A 292 15.65 -36.16 24.35
C GLN A 292 16.05 -35.81 22.93
N ILE A 293 15.48 -34.73 22.43
CA ILE A 293 15.77 -34.16 21.11
C ILE A 293 16.32 -32.75 21.30
N GLU A 294 17.40 -32.44 20.59
CA GLU A 294 18.05 -31.13 20.60
C GLU A 294 18.28 -30.61 19.17
N GLY A 295 18.89 -29.42 19.04
CA GLY A 295 19.19 -28.80 17.74
C GLY A 295 18.15 -27.77 17.26
N PHE A 296 17.20 -27.39 18.12
CA PHE A 296 16.23 -26.34 17.82
C PHE A 296 16.90 -24.95 17.69
N PRO A 297 16.35 -24.02 16.87
CA PRO A 297 16.89 -22.67 16.73
C PRO A 297 16.59 -21.79 17.96
N GLU A 298 17.30 -20.67 18.12
CA GLU A 298 17.02 -19.64 19.13
C GLU A 298 16.91 -20.17 20.59
N THR A 299 17.67 -21.21 20.92
CA THR A 299 17.57 -21.88 22.24
C THR A 299 18.27 -21.16 23.39
N SER A 300 18.98 -20.06 23.12
CA SER A 300 20.02 -19.48 24.00
C SER A 300 19.51 -18.51 25.06
N VAL A 301 18.20 -18.39 25.29
CA VAL A 301 17.69 -17.25 26.05
C VAL A 301 16.88 -17.73 27.26
N ILE A 302 17.42 -17.38 28.44
CA ILE A 302 16.99 -17.83 29.76
C ILE A 302 15.97 -16.84 30.29
N ASN A 303 14.70 -17.22 30.24
CA ASN A 303 13.68 -16.95 31.25
C ASN A 303 12.52 -17.91 30.99
N GLU A 304 11.98 -18.46 32.08
CA GLU A 304 10.91 -19.47 32.10
C GLU A 304 9.78 -19.05 31.15
N VAL A 305 9.60 -19.83 30.09
CA VAL A 305 8.33 -19.81 29.36
C VAL A 305 7.40 -20.72 30.16
N PRO A 306 6.15 -20.30 30.45
CA PRO A 306 5.19 -21.15 31.13
C PRO A 306 5.12 -22.52 30.44
N ASP A 307 4.90 -23.59 31.22
CA ASP A 307 4.87 -25.02 30.88
C ASP A 307 3.90 -25.45 29.74
N GLN A 308 3.67 -24.61 28.73
CA GLN A 308 2.68 -24.73 27.68
C GLN A 308 3.29 -24.58 26.27
N ALA A 309 4.50 -25.12 26.06
CA ALA A 309 4.92 -25.42 24.69
C ALA A 309 4.06 -26.58 24.17
N GLY A 310 3.13 -26.30 23.25
CA GLY A 310 2.35 -27.32 22.58
C GLY A 310 3.24 -28.02 21.56
N ILE A 311 3.75 -29.21 21.90
CA ILE A 311 4.52 -30.06 20.99
C ILE A 311 3.81 -31.38 20.80
N ASP A 312 3.35 -31.57 19.57
CA ASP A 312 2.69 -32.78 19.12
C ASP A 312 3.71 -33.73 18.51
N VAL A 313 3.63 -35.01 18.88
CA VAL A 313 4.38 -36.09 18.24
C VAL A 313 3.50 -36.66 17.14
N THR A 314 3.80 -36.29 15.90
CA THR A 314 2.97 -36.64 14.73
C THR A 314 3.20 -38.07 14.25
N ILE A 315 4.39 -38.61 14.47
CA ILE A 315 4.75 -40.01 14.19
C ILE A 315 5.83 -40.46 15.16
N PHE A 316 5.70 -41.69 15.65
CA PHE A 316 6.72 -42.33 16.46
C PHE A 316 6.66 -43.84 16.21
N SER A 317 7.66 -44.37 15.52
CA SER A 317 7.66 -45.77 15.06
C SER A 317 9.06 -46.38 15.03
N GLY A 318 9.11 -47.71 14.98
CA GLY A 318 10.36 -48.47 14.96
C GLY A 318 11.10 -48.50 16.30
N SER A 319 10.40 -48.13 17.39
CA SER A 319 10.89 -48.22 18.78
C SER A 319 10.54 -49.58 19.42
N ASN A 320 11.26 -49.93 20.49
CA ASN A 320 10.92 -51.06 21.38
C ASN A 320 9.78 -50.77 22.37
N ILE A 321 9.35 -49.52 22.51
CA ILE A 321 8.30 -49.10 23.45
C ILE A 321 7.00 -48.85 22.72
N ASN A 322 5.89 -49.28 23.34
CA ASN A 322 4.53 -48.93 22.98
C ASN A 322 3.95 -47.95 24.00
N PHE A 323 3.01 -47.10 23.58
CA PHE A 323 2.36 -46.10 24.42
C PHE A 323 0.89 -45.95 24.02
N TYR A 324 0.07 -45.52 24.98
CA TYR A 324 -1.32 -45.13 24.76
C TYR A 324 -1.42 -43.68 24.27
N SER A 325 -0.54 -42.82 24.78
CA SER A 325 -0.41 -41.43 24.37
C SER A 325 1.06 -41.01 24.44
N LEU A 326 1.45 -40.08 23.56
CA LEU A 326 2.79 -39.55 23.48
C LEU A 326 2.73 -38.07 23.09
N SER A 327 3.45 -37.22 23.81
CA SER A 327 3.57 -35.80 23.53
C SER A 327 5.01 -35.34 23.72
N GLY A 328 5.36 -34.21 23.13
CA GLY A 328 6.61 -33.52 23.42
C GLY A 328 6.40 -32.51 24.54
N ASN A 329 7.41 -32.33 25.37
CA ASN A 329 7.51 -31.19 26.27
C ASN A 329 8.88 -30.54 26.04
N MET A 330 8.93 -29.21 25.96
CA MET A 330 10.18 -28.47 25.86
C MET A 330 10.49 -27.80 27.18
N SER A 331 11.67 -28.10 27.74
CA SER A 331 12.10 -27.54 29.00
C SER A 331 13.60 -27.27 29.00
N ASN A 332 14.01 -26.22 29.73
CA ASN A 332 15.40 -25.92 30.04
C ASN A 332 15.87 -26.63 31.33
N VAL A 333 14.95 -27.18 32.14
CA VAL A 333 15.30 -27.92 33.36
C VAL A 333 15.47 -29.41 33.12
N PHE A 334 15.38 -29.87 31.87
CA PHE A 334 15.66 -31.26 31.56
C PHE A 334 17.11 -31.63 31.91
N PRO A 335 17.34 -32.82 32.54
CA PRO A 335 18.68 -33.21 32.94
C PRO A 335 19.65 -33.21 31.76
N GLY A 336 20.83 -32.61 31.97
CA GLY A 336 21.86 -32.43 30.94
C GLY A 336 21.62 -31.30 29.95
N GLY A 337 20.50 -30.56 30.04
CA GLY A 337 20.10 -29.52 29.08
C GLY A 337 20.95 -28.25 29.09
N GLY A 338 21.56 -27.90 30.24
CA GLY A 338 22.28 -26.63 30.39
C GLY A 338 21.40 -25.45 29.97
N SER A 339 21.98 -24.46 29.29
CA SER A 339 21.23 -23.31 28.76
C SER A 339 20.48 -23.59 27.45
N LYS A 340 20.46 -24.84 26.95
CA LYS A 340 19.81 -25.19 25.68
C LYS A 340 18.46 -25.86 25.95
N ARG A 341 17.42 -25.42 25.24
CA ARG A 341 16.13 -26.11 25.27
C ARG A 341 16.21 -27.43 24.52
N ARG A 342 15.63 -28.45 25.13
CA ARG A 342 15.46 -29.78 24.55
C ARG A 342 14.00 -30.18 24.60
N VAL A 343 13.60 -31.06 23.70
CA VAL A 343 12.30 -31.72 23.74
C VAL A 343 12.48 -33.08 24.40
N GLY A 344 11.89 -33.24 25.58
CA GLY A 344 11.67 -34.54 26.21
C GLY A 344 10.36 -35.14 25.71
N LEU A 345 10.38 -36.43 25.41
CA LEU A 345 9.16 -37.14 25.02
C LEU A 345 8.50 -37.71 26.26
N VAL A 346 7.23 -37.38 26.47
CA VAL A 346 6.44 -37.78 27.63
C VAL A 346 5.33 -38.70 27.13
N GLY A 347 5.23 -39.88 27.71
CA GLY A 347 4.29 -40.89 27.24
C GLY A 347 3.62 -41.63 28.38
N GLN A 348 2.44 -42.14 28.08
CA GLN A 348 1.71 -43.07 28.93
C GLN A 348 1.94 -44.50 28.41
N THR A 349 2.71 -45.30 29.15
CA THR A 349 3.04 -46.69 28.76
C THR A 349 2.07 -47.72 29.37
N SER A 350 1.28 -47.32 30.37
CA SER A 350 0.25 -48.11 31.05
C SER A 350 -1.10 -47.37 31.10
N PHE A 351 -2.21 -48.10 31.17
CA PHE A 351 -3.56 -47.50 31.23
C PHE A 351 -3.92 -47.04 32.66
N ASP A 352 -3.09 -46.20 33.26
CA ASP A 352 -3.23 -45.70 34.64
C ASP A 352 -3.20 -44.17 34.74
N ASN A 353 -3.21 -43.47 33.60
CA ASN A 353 -3.05 -42.02 33.46
C ASN A 353 -1.72 -41.46 33.99
N SER A 354 -0.73 -42.31 34.27
CA SER A 354 0.62 -41.85 34.58
C SER A 354 1.32 -41.44 33.28
N ILE A 355 1.87 -40.22 33.28
CA ILE A 355 2.63 -39.67 32.17
C ILE A 355 4.04 -39.44 32.70
N SER A 356 5.03 -40.06 32.04
CA SER A 356 6.43 -39.93 32.41
C SER A 356 7.30 -39.74 31.18
N LEU A 357 8.49 -39.16 31.38
CA LEU A 357 9.49 -39.10 30.33
C LEU A 357 9.85 -40.51 29.90
N ILE A 358 9.80 -40.78 28.59
CA ILE A 358 10.14 -42.09 28.06
C ILE A 358 11.65 -42.32 28.20
N SER A 359 12.02 -43.51 28.65
CA SER A 359 13.41 -43.93 28.88
C SER A 359 13.63 -45.34 28.34
N GLY A 360 14.89 -45.73 28.14
CA GLY A 360 15.19 -47.09 27.65
C GLY A 360 14.74 -47.34 26.20
N VAL A 361 14.57 -46.28 25.41
CA VAL A 361 14.05 -46.36 24.04
C VAL A 361 15.16 -46.81 23.09
N THR A 362 14.97 -47.94 22.41
CA THR A 362 15.82 -48.36 21.30
C THR A 362 15.05 -48.29 20.00
N PHE A 363 15.75 -48.00 18.89
CA PHE A 363 15.18 -47.94 17.55
C PHE A 363 15.88 -48.90 16.59
N THR A 364 15.08 -49.46 15.67
CA THR A 364 15.56 -50.13 14.46
C THR A 364 14.84 -49.50 13.26
N ASN A 365 15.57 -48.74 12.45
CA ASN A 365 15.02 -47.93 11.36
C ASN A 365 13.82 -47.06 11.78
N GLY A 366 13.95 -46.42 12.94
CA GLY A 366 12.90 -45.64 13.57
C GLY A 366 12.58 -44.32 12.88
N VAL A 367 11.42 -43.77 13.20
CA VAL A 367 10.94 -42.46 12.73
C VAL A 367 10.33 -41.69 13.89
N ILE A 368 10.68 -40.42 14.03
CA ILE A 368 10.06 -39.48 14.95
C ILE A 368 9.68 -38.22 14.18
N GLY A 369 8.42 -37.82 14.22
CA GLY A 369 7.95 -36.54 13.68
C GLY A 369 7.38 -35.69 14.80
N LEU A 370 7.73 -34.42 14.77
CA LEU A 370 7.32 -33.43 15.76
C LEU A 370 6.80 -32.19 15.05
N SER A 371 5.78 -31.58 15.64
CA SER A 371 5.38 -30.21 15.31
C SER A 371 5.01 -29.49 16.59
N GLY A 372 5.26 -28.19 16.63
CA GLY A 372 4.85 -27.42 17.81
C GLY A 372 5.31 -25.98 17.77
N PHE A 373 5.27 -25.35 18.93
CA PHE A 373 5.81 -24.01 19.10
C PHE A 373 6.42 -23.83 20.48
N TYR A 374 7.32 -22.84 20.58
CA TYR A 374 7.85 -22.35 21.84
C TYR A 374 8.05 -20.85 21.76
N PHE A 375 8.13 -20.21 22.92
CA PHE A 375 8.45 -18.79 23.01
C PHE A 375 9.94 -18.57 23.30
N ILE A 376 10.50 -17.52 22.76
CA ILE A 376 11.79 -16.98 23.16
C ILE A 376 11.56 -15.72 24.03
N PRO A 377 12.51 -15.35 24.90
CA PRO A 377 12.38 -14.28 25.88
C PRO A 377 12.25 -12.86 25.34
#